data_AF-A0A4Q6BJR0-F1
#
_entry.id   AF-A0A4Q6BJR0-F1
#
_cell.length_a   1.000
_cell.length_b   1.000
_cell.length_c   1.000
_cell.angle_alpha   90.00
_cell.angle_beta   90.00
_cell.angle_gamma   90.00
#
_symmetry.space_group_name_H-M   'P 1'
#
loop_
_entity.id
_entity.type
_entity.pdbx_description
1 polymer ?
#
loop_
_entity_poly.entity_id
_entity_poly.type
_entity_poly.pdbx_seq_one_letter_code
_entity_poly.pdbx_strand_id
1 'polypeptide(L)'
;RIRQDHILASRVTDSKEHVTGTQLGGTKIGGDVEGAYVLFPDPMGATGNTIVSALDHYKHHVEGKPAKVLALHLIVTPEYLKTVTQAHPDLVIFAVRLDRGLSTKAVLQTVPGTHWNEERGLNDKHYIVPGGGGFGEIMNNSFV
;
A
#
# COMPACT_ATOMS: atom_id res chain seq x y z
N ARG A 1 11.47 -22.77 2.11
CA ARG A 1 10.07 -23.17 1.84
C ARG A 1 9.26 -21.89 1.66
N ILE A 2 8.33 -21.84 0.71
CA ILE A 2 7.44 -20.68 0.51
C ILE A 2 6.06 -21.05 1.07
N ARG A 3 5.47 -20.15 1.87
CA ARG A 3 4.08 -20.23 2.36
C ARG A 3 3.32 -19.04 1.79
N GLN A 4 2.07 -19.28 1.41
CA GLN A 4 1.16 -18.24 0.96
C GLN A 4 0.03 -18.12 1.96
N ASP A 5 -0.09 -16.93 2.54
CA ASP A 5 -1.20 -16.53 3.39
C ASP A 5 -2.13 -15.59 2.60
N HIS A 6 -3.40 -15.52 2.97
CA HIS A 6 -4.39 -14.68 2.29
C HIS A 6 -5.00 -13.69 3.26
N ILE A 7 -5.03 -12.42 2.88
CA ILE A 7 -5.76 -11.36 3.57
C ILE A 7 -6.70 -10.73 2.55
N LEU A 8 -8.02 -10.82 2.80
CA LEU A 8 -9.00 -10.06 2.05
C LEU A 8 -9.18 -8.70 2.72
N ALA A 9 -8.72 -7.65 2.04
CA ALA A 9 -8.86 -6.28 2.48
C ALA A 9 -9.66 -5.49 1.44
N SER A 10 -10.71 -4.82 1.89
CA SER A 10 -11.55 -3.97 1.04
C SER A 10 -11.50 -2.54 1.54
N ARG A 11 -11.47 -1.60 0.59
CA ARG A 11 -11.63 -0.18 0.92
C ARG A 11 -13.06 0.06 1.36
N VAL A 12 -13.23 0.82 2.43
CA VAL A 12 -14.53 1.37 2.81
C VAL A 12 -14.59 2.79 2.26
N THR A 13 -15.64 3.09 1.50
CA THR A 13 -15.86 4.43 0.94
C THR A 13 -17.07 5.09 1.57
N ASP A 14 -17.02 6.43 1.69
CA ASP A 14 -18.21 7.22 2.06
C ASP A 14 -19.15 7.43 0.85
N SER A 15 -20.24 8.17 1.07
CA SER A 15 -21.22 8.53 0.03
C SER A 15 -20.67 9.45 -1.06
N LYS A 16 -19.44 9.97 -0.91
CA LYS A 16 -18.72 10.79 -1.89
C LYS A 16 -17.58 10.01 -2.56
N GLU A 17 -17.53 8.70 -2.38
CA GLU A 17 -16.49 7.80 -2.89
C GLU A 17 -15.10 8.04 -2.30
N HIS A 18 -14.98 8.75 -1.18
CA HIS A 18 -13.70 8.90 -0.48
C HIS A 18 -13.38 7.65 0.31
N VAL A 19 -12.13 7.20 0.27
CA VAL A 19 -11.68 6.08 1.11
C VAL A 19 -11.58 6.53 2.57
N THR A 20 -12.43 6.01 3.43
CA THR A 20 -12.48 6.32 4.87
C THR A 20 -11.75 5.31 5.75
N GLY A 21 -11.44 4.13 5.21
CA GLY A 21 -10.72 3.09 5.93
C GLY A 21 -10.48 1.83 5.12
N THR A 22 -9.89 0.84 5.77
CA THR A 22 -9.75 -0.53 5.24
C THR A 22 -10.47 -1.49 6.18
N GLN A 23 -11.36 -2.32 5.62
CA GLN A 23 -11.95 -3.44 6.34
C GLN A 23 -11.21 -4.71 5.96
N LEU A 24 -10.63 -5.39 6.95
CA LEU A 24 -10.15 -6.75 6.78
C LEU A 24 -11.37 -7.68 6.86
N GLY A 25 -11.75 -8.28 5.73
CA GLY A 25 -12.91 -9.17 5.64
C GLY A 25 -12.62 -10.55 6.22
N GLY A 26 -11.53 -11.18 5.77
CA GLY A 26 -11.11 -12.50 6.24
C GLY A 26 -9.61 -12.71 6.07
N THR A 27 -9.00 -13.45 7.00
CA THR A 27 -7.59 -13.83 6.93
C THR A 27 -7.47 -15.35 6.99
N LYS A 28 -6.53 -15.88 6.21
CA LYS A 28 -6.10 -17.28 6.27
C LYS A 28 -4.58 -17.31 6.35
N ILE A 29 -4.08 -17.43 7.57
CA ILE A 29 -2.65 -17.40 7.91
C ILE A 29 -2.27 -18.80 8.40
N GLY A 30 -1.28 -19.41 7.75
CA GLY A 30 -0.97 -20.84 7.91
C GLY A 30 0.01 -21.18 9.03
N GLY A 31 0.41 -20.22 9.87
CA GLY A 31 1.30 -20.43 11.01
C GLY A 31 2.07 -19.18 11.41
N ASP A 32 3.02 -19.32 12.34
CA ASP A 32 3.89 -18.24 12.81
C ASP A 32 4.79 -17.67 11.71
N VAL A 33 5.49 -16.57 12.01
CA VAL A 33 6.45 -15.92 11.10
C VAL A 33 7.85 -15.82 11.70
N GLU A 34 8.20 -16.66 12.67
CA GLU A 34 9.51 -16.60 13.33
C GLU A 34 10.66 -16.79 12.33
N GLY A 35 11.54 -15.79 12.26
CA GLY A 35 12.67 -15.78 11.33
C GLY A 35 12.28 -15.73 9.84
N ALA A 36 11.00 -15.60 9.51
CA ALA A 36 10.51 -15.58 8.14
C ALA A 36 10.72 -14.21 7.46
N TYR A 37 10.79 -14.23 6.14
CA TYR A 37 10.65 -13.02 5.32
C TYR A 37 9.18 -12.89 4.95
N VAL A 38 8.51 -11.86 5.45
CA VAL A 38 7.09 -11.61 5.18
C VAL A 38 7.00 -10.61 4.05
N LEU A 39 6.45 -11.04 2.91
CA LEU A 39 6.31 -10.24 1.70
C LEU A 39 4.83 -9.93 1.45
N PHE A 40 4.51 -8.64 1.32
CA PHE A 40 3.20 -8.13 0.95
C PHE A 40 3.20 -7.69 -0.52
N PRO A 41 2.79 -8.55 -1.46
CA PRO A 41 2.57 -8.13 -2.84
C PRO A 41 1.22 -7.40 -2.95
N ASP A 42 1.26 -6.12 -3.33
CA ASP A 42 0.08 -5.32 -3.61
C ASP A 42 0.42 -4.40 -4.79
N PRO A 43 -0.23 -4.50 -5.96
CA PRO A 43 0.21 -3.75 -7.13
C PRO A 43 0.20 -2.22 -6.91
N MET A 44 -0.69 -1.69 -6.07
CA MET A 44 -0.99 -0.25 -6.01
C MET A 44 -0.93 0.33 -4.59
N GLY A 45 0.21 0.92 -4.23
CA GLY A 45 0.39 1.65 -2.97
C GLY A 45 -0.17 3.08 -3.04
N ALA A 46 -1.49 3.23 -2.86
CA ALA A 46 -2.18 4.53 -2.95
C ALA A 46 -2.12 5.35 -1.65
N THR A 47 -2.90 5.01 -0.62
CA THR A 47 -2.91 5.78 0.65
C THR A 47 -2.00 5.19 1.72
N GLY A 48 -1.64 3.91 1.61
CA GLY A 48 -0.88 3.16 2.61
C GLY A 48 -1.74 2.38 3.62
N ASN A 49 -3.01 2.74 3.78
CA ASN A 49 -3.86 2.19 4.84
C ASN A 49 -3.98 0.65 4.79
N THR A 50 -4.08 0.06 3.61
CA THR A 50 -4.19 -1.40 3.46
C THR A 50 -2.93 -2.13 3.95
N ILE A 51 -1.74 -1.63 3.59
CA ILE A 51 -0.47 -2.20 4.04
C ILE A 51 -0.28 -2.01 5.54
N VAL A 52 -0.63 -0.83 6.08
CA VAL A 52 -0.61 -0.59 7.53
C VAL A 52 -1.49 -1.59 8.26
N SER A 53 -2.77 -1.72 7.86
CA SER A 53 -3.69 -2.67 8.49
C SER A 53 -3.21 -4.12 8.38
N ALA A 54 -2.65 -4.52 7.24
CA ALA A 54 -2.13 -5.88 7.05
C ALA A 54 -0.91 -6.14 7.95
N LEU A 55 0.04 -5.21 8.03
CA LEU A 55 1.22 -5.35 8.85
C LEU A 55 0.90 -5.27 10.35
N ASP A 56 -0.02 -4.39 10.76
CA ASP A 56 -0.57 -4.38 12.11
C ASP A 56 -1.21 -5.72 12.47
N HIS A 57 -1.96 -6.33 11.54
CA HIS A 57 -2.54 -7.66 11.79
C HIS A 57 -1.45 -8.69 12.07
N TYR A 58 -0.39 -8.74 11.26
CA TYR A 58 0.74 -9.64 11.48
C TYR A 58 1.46 -9.36 12.82
N LYS A 59 1.74 -8.10 13.13
CA LYS A 59 2.48 -7.73 14.35
C LYS A 59 1.71 -8.03 15.64
N HIS A 60 0.37 -7.97 15.61
CA HIS A 60 -0.45 -8.11 16.81
C HIS A 60 -1.13 -9.49 16.95
N HIS A 61 -1.35 -10.22 15.86
CA HIS A 61 -2.18 -11.43 15.87
C HIS A 61 -1.49 -12.68 15.32
N VAL A 62 -0.29 -12.56 14.74
CA VAL A 62 0.47 -13.70 14.22
C VAL A 62 1.69 -13.92 15.11
N GLU A 63 1.88 -15.15 15.56
CA GLU A 63 3.01 -15.51 16.41
C GLU A 63 4.34 -15.42 15.65
N GLY A 64 5.43 -15.19 16.39
CA GLY A 64 6.79 -15.13 15.86
C GLY A 64 7.21 -13.76 15.35
N LYS A 65 8.52 -13.49 15.37
CA LYS A 65 9.12 -12.27 14.87
C LYS A 65 9.70 -12.49 13.47
N PRO A 66 9.25 -11.75 12.44
CA PRO A 66 9.82 -11.87 11.11
C PRO A 66 11.27 -11.37 11.09
N ALA A 67 12.11 -12.03 10.28
CA ALA A 67 13.48 -11.57 10.01
C ALA A 67 13.48 -10.28 9.18
N LYS A 68 12.53 -10.18 8.22
CA LYS A 68 12.31 -9.00 7.39
C LYS A 68 10.84 -8.90 6.98
N VAL A 69 10.38 -7.66 6.81
CA VAL A 69 9.06 -7.35 6.27
C VAL A 69 9.24 -6.49 5.03
N LEU A 70 8.59 -6.89 3.93
CA LEU A 70 8.74 -6.27 2.62
C LEU A 70 7.38 -5.99 2.01
N ALA A 71 7.23 -4.83 1.36
CA ALA A 71 6.09 -4.54 0.48
C ALA A 71 6.58 -4.40 -0.96
N LEU A 72 5.88 -5.04 -1.90
CA LEU A 72 6.22 -5.04 -3.31
C LEU A 72 5.07 -4.47 -4.13
N HIS A 73 5.34 -3.34 -4.77
CA HIS A 73 4.38 -2.55 -5.53
C HIS A 73 4.82 -2.34 -6.97
N LEU A 74 3.86 -2.12 -7.86
CA LEU A 74 4.13 -1.55 -9.19
C LEU A 74 4.22 -0.03 -9.08
N ILE A 75 3.18 0.59 -8.52
CA ILE A 75 3.08 2.05 -8.39
C ILE A 75 2.81 2.41 -6.93
N VAL A 76 3.58 3.36 -6.39
CA VAL A 76 3.35 3.98 -5.07
C VAL A 76 3.18 5.48 -5.20
N THR A 77 2.70 6.15 -4.15
CA THR A 77 2.58 7.62 -4.09
C THR A 77 3.35 8.20 -2.90
N PRO A 78 3.61 9.53 -2.89
CA PRO A 78 4.14 10.23 -1.72
C PRO A 78 3.27 10.03 -0.47
N GLU A 79 1.95 10.04 -0.63
CA GLU A 79 0.98 9.82 0.45
C GLU A 79 1.13 8.43 1.06
N TYR A 80 1.23 7.38 0.23
CA TYR A 80 1.53 6.02 0.68
C TYR A 80 2.84 5.97 1.47
N LEU A 81 3.93 6.48 0.88
CA LEU A 81 5.26 6.41 1.48
C LEU A 81 5.29 7.09 2.85
N LYS A 82 4.67 8.27 2.95
CA LYS A 82 4.56 9.01 4.23
C LYS A 82 3.80 8.20 5.27
N THR A 83 2.63 7.67 4.92
CA THR A 83 1.79 6.87 5.83
C THR A 83 2.53 5.62 6.32
N VAL A 84 3.07 4.80 5.41
CA VAL A 84 3.64 3.50 5.79
C VAL A 84 4.97 3.64 6.53
N THR A 85 5.82 4.61 6.16
CA THR A 85 7.12 4.79 6.84
C THR A 85 6.98 5.41 8.22
N GLN A 86 5.92 6.19 8.46
CA GLN A 86 5.57 6.70 9.78
C GLN A 86 5.00 5.58 10.67
N ALA A 87 4.09 4.75 10.16
CA ALA A 87 3.48 3.66 10.92
C ALA A 87 4.43 2.47 11.14
N HIS A 88 5.24 2.14 10.14
CA HIS A 88 6.09 0.96 10.08
C HIS A 88 7.46 1.28 9.48
N PRO A 89 8.35 1.94 10.24
CA PRO A 89 9.70 2.30 9.76
C PRO A 89 10.59 1.09 9.46
N ASP A 90 10.19 -0.11 9.88
CA ASP A 90 10.86 -1.38 9.62
C ASP A 90 10.46 -2.04 8.28
N LEU A 91 9.44 -1.51 7.59
CA LEU A 91 8.99 -2.01 6.30
C LEU A 91 9.96 -1.61 5.18
N VAL A 92 10.45 -2.60 4.43
CA VAL A 92 11.24 -2.35 3.21
C VAL A 92 10.30 -2.30 2.02
N ILE A 93 10.34 -1.21 1.25
CA ILE A 93 9.42 -0.98 0.13
C ILE A 93 10.18 -1.12 -1.19
N PHE A 94 9.68 -1.97 -2.06
CA PHE A 94 10.11 -2.08 -3.45
C PHE A 94 8.97 -1.62 -4.35
N ALA A 95 9.26 -0.68 -5.25
CA ALA A 95 8.29 -0.16 -6.21
C ALA A 95 8.94 0.08 -7.57
N VAL A 96 8.19 -0.12 -8.65
CA VAL A 96 8.66 0.18 -10.01
C VAL A 96 8.56 1.67 -10.31
N ARG A 97 7.49 2.33 -9.83
CA ARG A 97 7.20 3.74 -10.09
C ARG A 97 6.68 4.47 -8.85
N LEU A 98 7.10 5.71 -8.70
CA LEU A 98 6.53 6.68 -7.77
C LEU A 98 5.70 7.70 -8.56
N ASP A 99 4.40 7.71 -8.35
CA ASP A 99 3.48 8.65 -8.99
C ASP A 99 3.19 9.84 -8.08
N ARG A 100 3.65 11.00 -8.53
CA ARG A 100 3.42 12.31 -7.92
C ARG A 100 2.81 13.30 -8.92
N GLY A 101 1.96 12.81 -9.82
CA GLY A 101 1.52 13.52 -11.03
C GLY A 101 0.69 14.78 -10.78
N LEU A 102 0.23 15.01 -9.55
CA LEU A 102 -0.52 16.22 -9.17
C LEU A 102 0.35 17.27 -8.46
N SER A 103 1.65 17.00 -8.30
CA SER A 103 2.61 18.00 -7.83
C SER A 103 2.81 19.12 -8.84
N THR A 104 3.23 20.29 -8.34
CA THR A 104 3.61 21.41 -9.20
C THR A 104 4.83 21.06 -10.05
N LYS A 105 5.01 21.75 -11.19
CA LYS A 105 6.18 21.55 -12.06
C LYS A 105 7.49 21.74 -11.30
N ALA A 106 7.56 22.70 -10.38
CA ALA A 106 8.76 22.95 -9.58
C ALA A 106 9.10 21.74 -8.69
N VAL A 107 8.10 21.20 -7.98
CA VAL A 107 8.28 20.01 -7.12
C VAL A 107 8.63 18.77 -7.94
N LEU A 108 8.05 18.60 -9.13
CA LEU A 108 8.39 17.49 -10.03
C LEU A 108 9.84 17.50 -10.53
N GLN A 109 10.55 18.62 -10.44
CA GLN A 109 11.97 18.73 -10.81
C GLN A 109 12.92 18.50 -9.63
N THR A 110 12.42 18.32 -8.40
CA THR A 110 13.26 18.01 -7.24
C THR A 110 13.35 16.50 -7.01
N VAL A 111 14.34 16.08 -6.21
CA VAL A 111 14.43 14.69 -5.75
C VAL A 111 13.16 14.33 -4.95
N PRO A 112 12.51 13.19 -5.21
CA PRO A 112 11.35 12.78 -4.43
C PRO A 112 11.56 12.83 -2.92
N GLY A 113 10.56 13.30 -2.18
CA GLY A 113 10.65 13.49 -0.74
C GLY A 113 11.40 14.77 -0.29
N THR A 114 11.83 15.64 -1.21
CA THR A 114 12.37 16.97 -0.82
C THR A 114 11.27 17.86 -0.25
N HIS A 115 10.07 17.82 -0.84
CA HIS A 115 8.94 18.67 -0.49
C HIS A 115 7.70 17.83 -0.13
N TRP A 116 7.78 16.99 0.90
CA TRP A 116 6.72 16.04 1.28
C TRP A 116 5.30 16.62 1.38
N ASN A 117 5.16 17.89 1.76
CA ASN A 117 3.84 18.53 1.91
C ASN A 117 3.29 19.11 0.60
N GLU A 118 4.12 19.19 -0.44
CA GLU A 118 3.77 19.68 -1.78
C GLU A 118 3.75 18.53 -2.81
N GLU A 119 4.26 17.36 -2.42
CA GLU A 119 4.15 16.15 -3.20
C GLU A 119 2.74 15.56 -3.15
N ARG A 120 2.17 15.29 -4.32
CA ARG A 120 0.79 14.81 -4.45
C ARG A 120 0.67 13.80 -5.58
N GLY A 121 0.36 12.56 -5.23
CA GLY A 121 0.10 11.47 -6.16
C GLY A 121 -1.39 11.13 -6.31
N LEU A 122 -2.23 11.58 -5.38
CA LEU A 122 -3.64 11.20 -5.30
C LEU A 122 -4.58 12.35 -5.67
N ASN A 123 -5.58 12.05 -6.51
CA ASN A 123 -6.71 12.95 -6.70
C ASN A 123 -7.66 12.93 -5.49
N ASP A 124 -8.72 13.74 -5.51
CA ASP A 124 -9.66 13.86 -4.40
C ASP A 124 -10.40 12.55 -4.10
N LYS A 125 -10.49 11.63 -5.08
CA LYS A 125 -11.07 10.28 -4.92
C LYS A 125 -10.03 9.21 -4.51
N HIS A 126 -8.82 9.61 -4.13
CA HIS A 126 -7.71 8.71 -3.79
C HIS A 126 -7.28 7.74 -4.90
N TYR A 127 -7.51 8.11 -6.17
CA TYR A 127 -6.88 7.43 -7.29
C TYR A 127 -5.48 8.00 -7.54
N ILE A 128 -4.55 7.11 -7.86
CA ILE A 128 -3.19 7.47 -8.25
C ILE A 128 -3.23 8.17 -9.61
N VAL A 129 -2.49 9.28 -9.74
CA VAL A 129 -2.34 10.07 -10.97
C VAL A 129 -0.85 10.19 -11.34
N PRO A 130 -0.45 9.81 -12.57
CA PRO A 130 -1.28 9.30 -13.67
C PRO A 130 -1.85 7.89 -13.42
N GLY A 131 -1.25 7.11 -12.52
CA GLY A 131 -1.77 5.82 -12.09
C GLY A 131 -1.76 4.73 -13.17
N GLY A 132 -2.54 3.69 -12.90
CA GLY A 132 -2.76 2.55 -13.81
C GLY A 132 -4.25 2.22 -14.01
N GLY A 133 -5.15 3.12 -13.61
CA GLY A 133 -6.59 2.88 -13.59
C GLY A 133 -7.04 1.88 -12.51
N GLY A 134 -8.21 1.29 -12.72
CA GLY A 134 -8.77 0.20 -11.90
C GLY A 134 -7.99 -1.10 -12.11
N PHE A 135 -6.82 -1.21 -11.46
CA PHE A 135 -5.91 -2.34 -11.68
C PHE A 135 -6.54 -3.68 -11.27
N GLY A 136 -7.43 -3.67 -10.27
CA GLY A 136 -8.17 -4.86 -9.85
C GLY A 136 -9.12 -5.36 -10.94
N GLU A 137 -9.85 -4.44 -11.57
CA GLU A 137 -10.77 -4.72 -12.68
C GLU A 137 -10.01 -5.21 -13.91
N ILE A 138 -8.87 -4.57 -14.22
CA ILE A 138 -8.02 -4.94 -15.36
C ILE A 138 -7.43 -6.35 -15.19
N MET A 139 -6.86 -6.67 -14.02
CA MET A 139 -6.25 -7.98 -13.79
C MET A 139 -7.27 -9.12 -13.74
N ASN A 140 -8.48 -8.84 -13.26
CA ASN A 140 -9.52 -9.86 -13.07
C ASN A 140 -10.58 -9.87 -14.19
N ASN A 141 -10.45 -9.00 -15.20
CA ASN A 141 -11.46 -8.77 -16.23
C ASN A 141 -12.88 -8.58 -15.65
N SER A 142 -12.97 -7.79 -14.58
CA SER A 142 -14.18 -7.65 -13.76
C SER A 142 -14.78 -6.24 -13.82
N PHE A 143 -14.84 -5.68 -15.03
CA PHE A 143 -15.49 -4.39 -15.26
C PHE A 143 -16.98 -4.47 -14.93
N VAL A 144 -17.50 -3.42 -14.28
CA VAL A 144 -18.93 -3.23 -14.01
C VAL A 144 -19.53 -2.32 -15.09
#